data_AF-A0A3B9GXC2-F1
#
_entry.id   AF-A0A3B9GXC2-F1
#
_cell.length_a   1.000
_cell.length_b   1.000
_cell.length_c   1.000
_cell.angle_alpha   90.00
_cell.angle_beta   90.00
_cell.angle_gamma   90.00
#
_symmetry.space_group_name_H-M   'P 1'
#
loop_
_entity.id
_entity.type
_entity.pdbx_description
1 polymer ?
#
loop_
_entity_poly.entity_id
_entity_poly.type
_entity_poly.pdbx_seq_one_letter_code
_entity_poly.pdbx_strand_id
1 'polypeptide(L)'
;RRAQMMSWLFWEQYSHETAIAVRRFHKHYLKKSEDEIDPNLMAKGRRALGVMEMQLTFTDWIVGERMTLADIALVAYTRLAHEGGFDLSEFPSVERWVSRTEAALGIPHAKEAA
;
A
#
# COMPACT_ATOMS: atom_id res chain seq x y z
N ARG A 1 -0.27 -17.54 -12.65
CA ARG A 1 -1.37 -16.69 -12.13
C ARG A 1 -1.71 -16.95 -10.66
N ARG A 2 -2.33 -18.09 -10.27
CA ARG A 2 -2.67 -18.34 -8.84
C ARG A 2 -1.46 -18.30 -7.90
N ALA A 3 -0.36 -18.95 -8.27
CA ALA A 3 0.88 -18.93 -7.48
C ALA A 3 1.47 -17.51 -7.35
N GLN A 4 1.44 -16.70 -8.42
CA GLN A 4 1.88 -15.30 -8.38
C GLN A 4 1.02 -14.46 -7.44
N MET A 5 -0.31 -14.62 -7.49
CA MET A 5 -1.23 -13.98 -6.56
C MET A 5 -0.91 -14.37 -5.11
N MET A 6 -0.69 -15.66 -4.83
CA MET A 6 -0.30 -16.11 -3.50
C MET A 6 1.05 -15.54 -3.06
N SER A 7 2.03 -15.42 -3.96
CA SER A 7 3.31 -14.77 -3.68
C SER A 7 3.11 -13.33 -3.20
N TRP A 8 2.23 -12.57 -3.85
CA TRP A 8 1.90 -11.21 -3.43
C TRP A 8 1.15 -11.16 -2.10
N LEU A 9 0.25 -12.11 -1.83
CA LEU A 9 -0.43 -12.20 -0.53
C LEU A 9 0.55 -12.49 0.62
N PHE A 10 1.51 -13.39 0.42
CA PHE A 10 2.56 -13.64 1.42
C PHE A 10 3.51 -12.45 1.57
N TRP A 11 3.88 -11.83 0.46
CA TRP A 11 4.71 -10.63 0.47
C TRP A 11 4.02 -9.46 1.19
N GLU A 12 2.72 -9.31 1.01
CA GLU A 12 1.90 -8.31 1.71
C GLU A 12 2.07 -8.45 3.22
N GLN A 13 1.84 -9.65 3.75
CA GLN A 13 1.98 -9.93 5.18
C GLN A 13 3.42 -9.81 5.70
N TYR A 14 4.43 -10.16 4.90
CA TYR A 14 5.81 -10.19 5.37
C TYR A 14 6.52 -8.84 5.28
N SER A 15 6.30 -8.10 4.19
CA SER A 15 7.10 -6.93 3.82
C SER A 15 6.34 -5.61 3.79
N HIS A 16 5.04 -5.65 3.47
CA HIS A 16 4.22 -4.44 3.30
C HIS A 16 3.47 -4.08 4.58
N GLU A 17 2.68 -5.02 5.13
CA GLU A 17 1.86 -4.84 6.33
C GLU A 17 2.73 -4.41 7.52
N THR A 18 3.80 -5.15 7.77
CA THR A 18 4.72 -4.94 8.90
C THR A 18 5.45 -3.59 8.88
N ALA A 19 5.37 -2.87 7.76
CA ALA A 19 5.91 -1.53 7.61
C ALA A 19 4.82 -0.46 7.53
N ILE A 20 3.92 -0.54 6.54
CA ILE A 20 2.93 0.50 6.27
C ILE A 20 1.83 0.51 7.33
N ALA A 21 1.24 -0.67 7.63
CA ALA A 21 0.17 -0.79 8.61
C ALA A 21 0.68 -0.45 10.02
N VAL A 22 1.84 -1.00 10.41
CA VAL A 22 2.45 -0.75 11.72
C VAL A 22 2.78 0.74 11.89
N ARG A 23 3.37 1.39 10.88
CA ARG A 23 3.68 2.81 10.97
C ARG A 23 2.42 3.69 11.03
N ARG A 24 1.42 3.37 10.20
CA ARG A 24 0.09 3.99 10.29
C ARG A 24 -0.48 3.82 11.70
N PHE A 25 -0.34 2.64 12.30
CA PHE A 25 -0.85 2.38 13.64
C PHE A 25 -0.22 3.29 14.70
N HIS A 26 1.11 3.37 14.71
CA HIS A 26 1.82 4.25 15.63
C HIS A 26 1.50 5.74 15.43
N LYS A 27 1.47 6.20 14.18
CA LYS A 27 1.28 7.62 13.88
C LYS A 27 -0.19 8.05 13.98
N HIS A 28 -1.11 7.32 13.37
CA HIS A 28 -2.51 7.71 13.27
C HIS A 28 -3.33 7.34 14.51
N TYR A 29 -3.17 6.14 15.07
CA TYR A 29 -3.97 5.72 16.23
C TYR A 29 -3.31 6.06 17.55
N LEU A 30 -2.02 5.73 17.72
CA LEU A 30 -1.30 6.03 18.97
C LEU A 30 -0.81 7.48 19.08
N LYS A 31 -0.92 8.27 18.01
CA LYS A 31 -0.49 9.68 17.95
C LYS A 31 0.97 9.90 18.40
N LYS A 32 1.81 8.90 18.20
CA LYS A 32 3.25 9.01 18.50
C LYS A 32 3.91 10.05 17.60
N SER A 33 4.83 10.79 18.18
CA SER A 33 5.74 11.68 17.45
C SER A 33 6.72 10.87 16.59
N GLU A 34 7.38 11.51 15.62
CA GLU A 34 8.30 10.82 14.71
C GLU A 34 9.48 10.16 15.43
N ASP A 35 9.97 10.77 16.50
CA ASP A 35 11.08 10.26 17.32
C ASP A 35 10.71 9.03 18.16
N GLU A 36 9.41 8.81 18.45
CA GLU A 36 8.93 7.63 19.16
C GLU A 36 8.64 6.42 18.26
N ILE A 37 8.69 6.61 16.93
CA ILE A 37 8.42 5.55 15.94
C ILE A 37 9.74 5.02 15.41
N ASP A 38 9.87 3.69 15.28
CA ASP A 38 11.06 3.08 14.67
C ASP A 38 11.30 3.67 13.27
N PRO A 39 12.42 4.38 13.05
CA PRO A 39 12.71 5.03 11.77
C PRO A 39 12.85 4.01 10.62
N ASN A 40 13.15 2.75 10.92
CA ASN A 40 13.22 1.71 9.90
C ASN A 40 11.86 1.45 9.24
N LEU A 41 10.74 1.74 9.90
CA LEU A 41 9.42 1.56 9.33
C LEU A 41 9.19 2.49 8.13
N MET A 42 9.68 3.73 8.19
CA MET A 42 9.64 4.65 7.05
C MET A 42 10.45 4.09 5.88
N ALA A 43 11.70 3.68 6.13
CA ALA A 43 12.56 3.14 5.09
C ALA A 43 12.01 1.82 4.49
N LYS A 44 11.46 0.92 5.32
CA LYS A 44 10.82 -0.34 4.87
C LYS A 44 9.55 -0.06 4.07
N GLY A 45 8.69 0.84 4.53
CA GLY A 45 7.45 1.17 3.84
C GLY A 45 7.71 1.79 2.46
N ARG A 46 8.67 2.72 2.36
CA ARG A 46 9.10 3.28 1.07
C ARG A 46 9.67 2.21 0.13
N ARG A 47 10.43 1.24 0.65
CA ARG A 47 10.90 0.11 -0.17
C ARG A 47 9.75 -0.77 -0.66
N ALA A 48 8.76 -1.05 0.20
CA ALA A 48 7.57 -1.80 -0.20
C ALA A 48 6.79 -1.08 -1.30
N LEU A 49 6.55 0.22 -1.14
CA LEU A 49 5.93 1.06 -2.17
C LEU A 49 6.75 1.08 -3.46
N GLY A 50 8.08 1.13 -3.39
CA GLY A 50 8.95 1.03 -4.56
C GLY A 50 8.85 -0.30 -5.32
N VAL A 51 8.69 -1.42 -4.60
CA VAL A 51 8.43 -2.73 -5.23
C VAL A 51 7.08 -2.75 -5.94
N MET A 52 6.04 -2.19 -5.32
CA MET A 52 4.72 -2.05 -5.94
C MET A 52 4.77 -1.13 -7.16
N GLU A 53 5.45 0.01 -7.07
CA GLU A 53 5.64 0.97 -8.16
C GLU A 53 6.28 0.31 -9.37
N MET A 54 7.34 -0.48 -9.15
CA MET A 54 8.00 -1.21 -10.23
C MET A 54 7.04 -2.22 -10.89
N GLN A 55 6.27 -2.98 -10.12
CA GLN A 55 5.28 -3.92 -10.68
C GLN A 55 4.20 -3.20 -11.49
N LEU A 56 3.66 -2.11 -10.94
CA LEU A 56 2.54 -1.35 -11.51
C LEU A 56 2.97 -0.42 -12.65
N THR A 57 4.27 -0.25 -12.87
CA THR A 57 4.80 0.40 -14.08
C THR A 57 4.47 -0.40 -15.34
N PHE A 58 4.40 -1.73 -15.24
CA PHE A 58 4.18 -2.63 -16.38
C PHE A 58 2.75 -3.15 -16.50
N THR A 59 1.95 -3.05 -15.43
CA THR A 59 0.63 -3.69 -15.35
C THR A 59 -0.36 -2.82 -14.58
N ASP A 60 -1.63 -2.82 -15.00
CA ASP A 60 -2.69 -2.05 -14.35
C ASP A 60 -3.13 -2.64 -12.99
N TRP A 61 -2.86 -3.93 -12.76
CA TRP A 61 -3.19 -4.69 -11.56
C TRP A 61 -1.97 -5.49 -11.11
N ILE A 62 -1.90 -5.85 -9.83
CA ILE A 62 -0.73 -6.54 -9.25
C ILE A 62 -0.45 -7.88 -9.94
N VAL A 63 -1.49 -8.60 -10.41
CA VAL A 63 -1.35 -9.87 -11.13
C VAL A 63 -2.22 -9.94 -12.38
N GLY A 64 -1.58 -9.90 -13.55
CA GLY A 64 -2.25 -10.09 -14.84
C GLY A 64 -3.03 -8.86 -15.29
N GLU A 65 -4.17 -9.07 -15.94
CA GLU A 65 -4.93 -8.02 -16.65
C GLU A 65 -6.23 -7.61 -15.94
N ARG A 66 -6.55 -8.22 -14.79
CA ARG A 66 -7.78 -7.96 -14.03
C ARG A 66 -7.48 -7.95 -12.54
N MET A 67 -8.31 -7.23 -11.78
CA MET A 67 -8.25 -7.20 -10.32
C MET A 67 -8.32 -8.62 -9.72
N THR A 68 -7.50 -8.85 -8.71
CA THR A 68 -7.41 -10.12 -7.97
C THR A 68 -7.43 -9.88 -6.46
N LEU A 69 -7.37 -10.95 -5.67
CA LEU A 69 -7.22 -10.84 -4.22
C LEU A 69 -5.93 -10.13 -3.80
N ALA A 70 -4.87 -10.16 -4.63
CA ALA A 70 -3.63 -9.44 -4.33
C ALA A 70 -3.87 -7.92 -4.27
N ASP A 71 -4.69 -7.40 -5.18
CA ASP A 71 -5.02 -5.97 -5.21
C ASP A 71 -5.84 -5.57 -3.97
N ILE A 72 -6.83 -6.39 -3.61
CA ILE A 72 -7.68 -6.17 -2.42
C ILE A 72 -6.86 -6.20 -1.13
N ALA A 73 -5.92 -7.14 -1.00
CA ALA A 73 -5.06 -7.24 0.18
C ALA A 73 -4.15 -6.02 0.33
N LEU A 74 -3.48 -5.61 -0.76
CA LEU A 74 -2.53 -4.51 -0.73
C LEU A 74 -3.21 -3.15 -0.57
N VAL A 75 -4.38 -2.94 -1.20
CA VAL A 75 -5.03 -1.62 -1.20
C VAL A 75 -5.52 -1.22 0.18
N ALA A 76 -5.83 -2.21 1.05
CA ALA A 76 -6.37 -2.00 2.39
C ALA A 76 -5.55 -1.00 3.22
N TYR A 77 -4.21 -1.12 3.19
CA TYR A 77 -3.32 -0.17 3.86
C TYR A 77 -2.68 0.83 2.91
N THR A 78 -2.42 0.47 1.65
CA THR A 78 -1.74 1.37 0.71
C THR A 78 -2.54 2.66 0.51
N ARG A 79 -3.87 2.58 0.35
CA ARG A 79 -4.71 3.77 0.15
C ARG A 79 -4.68 4.75 1.32
N LEU A 80 -4.36 4.27 2.52
CA LEU A 80 -4.25 5.06 3.76
C LEU A 80 -2.80 5.36 4.14
N ALA A 81 -1.83 5.17 3.23
CA ALA A 81 -0.41 5.32 3.56
C ALA A 81 -0.04 6.75 4.03
N HIS A 82 -0.79 7.76 3.61
CA HIS A 82 -0.63 9.15 4.07
C HIS A 82 -0.81 9.30 5.59
N GLU A 83 -1.64 8.48 6.22
CA GLU A 83 -1.81 8.46 7.68
C GLU A 83 -0.58 7.89 8.42
N GLY A 84 0.26 7.13 7.71
CA GLY A 84 1.61 6.71 8.15
C GLY A 84 2.71 7.69 7.75
N GLY A 85 2.37 8.81 7.11
CA GLY A 85 3.32 9.81 6.62
C GLY A 85 4.02 9.45 5.30
N PHE A 86 3.48 8.51 4.52
CA PHE A 86 3.98 8.21 3.19
C PHE A 86 3.27 9.08 2.15
N ASP A 87 4.03 9.78 1.31
CA ASP A 87 3.49 10.52 0.18
C ASP A 87 3.43 9.63 -1.06
N LEU A 88 2.22 9.27 -1.48
CA LEU A 88 2.01 8.43 -2.66
C LEU A 88 2.27 9.19 -3.98
N SER A 89 2.36 10.52 -3.97
CA SER A 89 2.71 11.27 -5.19
C SER A 89 4.12 10.96 -5.70
N GLU A 90 4.98 10.42 -4.82
CA GLU A 90 6.32 9.91 -5.17
C GLU A 90 6.28 8.53 -5.87
N PHE A 91 5.13 7.85 -5.88
CA PHE A 91 4.89 6.53 -6.46
C PHE A 91 3.67 6.58 -7.40
N PRO A 92 3.81 7.23 -8.57
CA PRO A 92 2.67 7.58 -9.41
C PRO A 92 1.91 6.38 -9.97
N SER A 93 2.56 5.23 -10.17
CA SER A 93 1.88 4.00 -10.61
C SER A 93 1.08 3.37 -9.47
N VAL A 94 1.60 3.42 -8.24
CA VAL A 94 0.85 3.06 -7.03
C VAL A 94 -0.34 3.99 -6.83
N GLU A 95 -0.17 5.31 -6.96
CA GLU A 95 -1.26 6.28 -6.80
C GLU A 95 -2.39 6.03 -7.82
N ARG A 96 -2.05 5.83 -9.11
CA ARG A 96 -3.03 5.47 -10.13
C ARG A 96 -3.73 4.15 -9.84
N TRP A 97 -2.98 3.15 -9.38
CA TRP A 97 -3.54 1.83 -9.02
C TRP A 97 -4.47 1.92 -7.80
N VAL A 98 -4.18 2.74 -6.79
CA VAL A 98 -5.09 2.98 -5.66
C VAL A 98 -6.42 3.51 -6.16
N SER A 99 -6.41 4.59 -6.95
CA SER A 99 -7.64 5.19 -7.49
C SER A 99 -8.42 4.20 -8.35
N ARG A 100 -7.73 3.40 -9.17
CA ARG A 100 -8.35 2.34 -9.99
C ARG A 100 -9.02 1.26 -9.11
N THR A 101 -8.34 0.83 -8.06
CA THR A 101 -8.82 -0.24 -7.17
C THR A 101 -10.01 0.24 -6.33
N GLU A 102 -9.97 1.47 -5.82
CA GLU A 102 -11.10 2.08 -5.11
C GLU A 102 -12.34 2.19 -5.99
N ALA A 103 -12.18 2.66 -7.23
CA ALA A 103 -13.27 2.72 -8.20
C ALA A 103 -13.85 1.33 -8.51
N ALA A 104 -12.99 0.30 -8.65
CA ALA A 104 -13.43 -1.07 -8.89
C ALA A 104 -14.16 -1.70 -7.68
N LEU A 105 -13.82 -1.27 -6.46
CA LEU A 105 -14.49 -1.69 -5.22
C LEU A 105 -15.73 -0.85 -4.88
N GLY A 106 -15.96 0.26 -5.59
CA GLY A 106 -17.06 1.18 -5.31
C GLY A 106 -16.92 1.89 -3.96
N ILE A 107 -15.69 2.16 -3.51
CA ILE A 107 -15.41 2.87 -2.25
C ILE A 107 -14.92 4.30 -2.53
N PRO A 108 -15.22 5.29 -1.66
CA PRO A 108 -14.75 6.67 -1.82
C PRO A 108 -13.22 6.75 -1.78
N HIS A 109 -12.61 7.76 -2.39
CA HIS A 109 -11.16 7.94 -2.34
C HIS A 109 -10.68 8.17 -0.91
N ALA A 110 -9.57 7.54 -0.51
CA ALA A 110 -9.13 7.52 0.89
C ALA A 110 -8.89 8.92 1.49
N LYS A 111 -8.38 9.86 0.69
CA LYS A 111 -8.16 11.25 1.13
C LYS A 111 -9.45 12.07 1.25
N GLU A 112 -10.56 11.63 0.65
CA GLU A 112 -11.86 12.29 0.76
C GLU A 112 -12.68 11.76 1.95
N ALA A 113 -12.33 10.58 2.47
CA ALA A 113 -13.02 9.90 3.56
C ALA A 113 -12.39 10.14 4.95
N ALA A 114 -11.25 10.81 5.03
CA ALA A 114 -10.50 11.14 6.25
C ALA A 114 -10.75 12.59 6.69
#